data_AF-A0A813FCE7-F1
#
_entry.id   AF-A0A813FCE7-F1
#
_cell.length_a   1.000
_cell.length_b   1.000
_cell.length_c   1.000
_cell.angle_alpha   90.00
_cell.angle_beta   90.00
_cell.angle_gamma   90.00
#
_symmetry.space_group_name_H-M   'P 1'
#
loop_
_entity.id
_entity.type
_entity.pdbx_description
1 polymer ?
#
loop_
_entity_poly.entity_id
_entity_poly.type
_entity_poly.pdbx_seq_one_letter_code
_entity_poly.pdbx_strand_id
1 'polypeptide(L)'
;VEGFQRIPIADLPPMPYRGTGYRTEPIMGICVVGVLCAILVAVTQGVTNGPDAEATQLGQIAVILIWAEASIAILSTLYLLFGDAGVIKRTEESCYPIPSEVEQRIRALQSLDSLKNIPGPQGDIRHGSYCVRCLVWRSKD
;
A
#
# COMPACT_ATOMS: atom_id res chain seq x y z
N VAL A 1 14.67 -37.54 2.70
CA VAL A 1 14.45 -36.10 2.43
C VAL A 1 15.61 -35.38 3.08
N GLU A 2 16.73 -35.25 2.36
CA GLU A 2 17.89 -34.52 2.84
C GLU A 2 17.46 -33.09 3.10
N GLY A 3 17.74 -32.60 4.32
CA GLY A 3 17.34 -31.28 4.75
C GLY A 3 18.10 -30.24 3.93
N PHE A 4 17.48 -29.73 2.85
CA PHE A 4 17.97 -28.53 2.18
C PHE A 4 18.06 -27.43 3.23
N GLN A 5 19.30 -27.08 3.58
CA GLN A 5 19.59 -26.04 4.56
C GLN A 5 19.02 -24.74 4.00
N ARG A 6 17.93 -24.24 4.62
CA ARG A 6 17.22 -23.04 4.16
C ARG A 6 18.22 -21.88 4.07
N ILE A 7 18.17 -21.12 2.97
CA ILE A 7 18.96 -19.90 2.81
C ILE A 7 18.49 -18.90 3.87
N PRO A 8 19.32 -18.44 4.82
CA PRO A 8 18.94 -17.42 5.80
C PRO A 8 18.46 -16.13 5.12
N ILE A 9 17.51 -15.41 5.73
CA ILE A 9 17.02 -14.12 5.19
C ILE A 9 18.15 -13.10 5.02
N ALA A 10 19.15 -13.14 5.91
CA ALA A 10 20.32 -12.27 5.85
C ALA A 10 21.20 -12.49 4.61
N ASP A 11 21.14 -13.69 4.02
CA ASP A 11 21.92 -14.07 2.84
C ASP A 11 21.15 -13.79 1.53
N LEU A 12 19.91 -13.31 1.62
CA LEU A 12 19.14 -12.94 0.43
C LEU A 12 19.72 -11.67 -0.20
N PRO A 13 19.75 -11.59 -1.55
CA PRO A 13 20.16 -10.37 -2.27
C PRO A 13 19.45 -9.12 -1.74
N PRO A 14 20.15 -7.98 -1.64
CA PRO A 14 19.57 -6.74 -1.14
C PRO A 14 18.35 -6.33 -1.97
N MET A 15 17.37 -5.69 -1.33
CA MET A 15 16.21 -5.17 -2.04
C MET A 15 16.64 -4.05 -3.01
N PRO A 16 16.03 -3.96 -4.20
CA PRO A 16 16.28 -2.83 -5.09
C PRO A 16 15.92 -1.52 -4.37
N TYR A 17 16.71 -0.48 -4.61
CA TYR A 17 16.44 0.84 -4.07
C TYR A 17 15.09 1.38 -4.56
N ARG A 18 14.27 1.91 -3.65
CA ARG A 18 13.03 2.60 -4.03
C ARG A 18 13.39 3.95 -4.64
N GLY A 19 13.13 4.14 -5.92
CA GLY A 19 13.39 5.40 -6.60
C GLY A 19 12.63 6.58 -5.97
N THR A 20 13.07 7.80 -6.27
CA THR A 20 12.47 9.05 -5.76
C THR A 20 10.98 9.18 -6.05
N GLY A 21 10.52 8.60 -7.16
CA GLY A 21 9.11 8.54 -7.55
C GLY A 21 8.18 7.96 -6.48
N TYR A 22 8.66 6.99 -5.68
CA TYR A 22 7.88 6.39 -4.59
C TYR A 22 7.42 7.41 -3.54
N ARG A 23 8.18 8.50 -3.35
CA ARG A 23 7.84 9.55 -2.39
C ARG A 23 7.04 10.70 -3.00
N THR A 24 7.14 10.92 -4.31
CA THR A 24 6.46 12.04 -4.98
C THR A 24 5.08 11.67 -5.51
N GLU A 25 4.87 10.41 -5.91
CA GLU A 25 3.57 9.92 -6.39
C GLU A 25 2.44 10.15 -5.37
N PRO A 26 2.63 9.92 -4.05
CA PRO A 26 1.58 10.17 -3.08
C PRO A 26 1.24 11.66 -2.89
N ILE A 27 2.14 12.59 -3.24
CA ILE A 27 1.89 14.04 -3.11
C ILE A 27 0.72 14.47 -4.01
N MET A 28 0.65 13.92 -5.23
CA MET A 28 -0.47 14.19 -6.13
C MET A 28 -1.80 13.71 -5.52
N GLY A 29 -1.81 12.52 -4.89
CA GLY A 29 -2.97 12.01 -4.18
C GLY A 29 -3.41 12.95 -3.04
N ILE A 30 -2.45 13.41 -2.22
CA ILE A 30 -2.72 14.38 -1.13
C ILE A 30 -3.33 15.67 -1.68
N CYS A 31 -2.76 16.23 -2.75
CA CYS A 31 -3.25 17.45 -3.37
C CYS A 31 -4.70 17.27 -3.85
N VAL A 32 -5.00 16.15 -4.53
CA VAL A 32 -6.36 15.87 -5.03
C VAL A 32 -7.34 15.74 -3.88
N VAL A 33 -7.04 14.92 -2.86
CA VAL A 33 -7.94 14.73 -1.70
C VAL A 33 -8.12 16.04 -0.95
N GLY A 34 -7.04 16.79 -0.70
CA GLY A 34 -7.09 18.06 0.02
C GLY A 34 -7.93 19.12 -0.70
N VAL A 35 -7.78 19.25 -2.03
CA VAL A 35 -8.58 20.19 -2.83
C VAL A 35 -10.06 19.79 -2.81
N LEU A 36 -10.38 18.51 -2.96
CA LEU A 36 -11.77 18.03 -2.90
C LEU A 36 -12.40 18.29 -1.53
N CYS A 37 -11.71 17.96 -0.44
CA CYS A 37 -12.18 18.25 0.92
C CYS A 37 -12.41 19.77 1.12
N ALA A 38 -11.48 20.61 0.66
CA ALA A 38 -11.60 22.07 0.79
C ALA A 38 -12.81 22.61 0.02
N ILE A 39 -13.01 22.17 -1.23
CA ILE A 39 -14.15 22.60 -2.06
C ILE A 39 -15.47 22.19 -1.39
N LEU A 40 -15.59 20.93 -0.97
CA LEU A 40 -16.84 20.44 -0.39
C LEU A 40 -17.17 21.16 0.92
N VAL A 41 -16.19 21.32 1.82
CA VAL A 41 -16.38 22.07 3.07
C VAL A 41 -16.75 23.53 2.78
N ALA A 42 -16.07 24.19 1.85
CA ALA A 42 -16.34 25.59 1.50
C ALA A 42 -17.74 25.78 0.92
N VAL A 43 -18.21 24.88 0.05
CA VAL A 43 -19.57 24.91 -0.50
C VAL A 43 -20.60 24.71 0.59
N THR A 44 -20.44 23.70 1.45
CA THR A 44 -21.38 23.44 2.56
C THR A 44 -21.43 24.63 3.52
N GLN A 45 -20.29 25.22 3.87
CA GLN A 45 -20.25 26.41 4.72
C GLN A 45 -20.85 27.65 4.05
N GLY A 46 -20.60 27.85 2.75
CA GLY A 46 -21.16 28.96 1.99
C GLY A 46 -22.68 28.92 1.92
N VAL A 47 -23.26 27.73 1.73
CA VAL A 47 -24.72 27.52 1.74
C VAL A 47 -25.30 27.75 3.13
N THR A 48 -24.65 27.24 4.19
CA THR A 48 -25.18 27.34 5.57
C THR A 48 -25.01 28.74 6.19
N ASN A 49 -24.01 29.52 5.78
CA ASN A 49 -23.72 30.84 6.34
C ASN A 49 -24.12 32.01 5.41
N GLY A 50 -24.86 31.74 4.34
CA GLY A 50 -25.28 32.77 3.39
C GLY A 50 -26.24 33.81 4.00
N PRO A 51 -26.38 35.00 3.38
CA PRO A 51 -27.25 36.06 3.87
C PRO A 51 -28.74 35.66 3.90
N ASP A 52 -29.14 34.71 3.04
CA ASP A 52 -30.50 34.16 2.99
C ASP A 52 -30.63 32.84 3.78
N ALA A 53 -29.61 32.45 4.55
CA ALA A 53 -29.62 31.20 5.29
C ALA A 53 -30.49 31.32 6.53
N GLU A 54 -31.67 30.69 6.52
CA GLU A 54 -32.35 30.36 7.76
C GLU A 54 -31.52 29.33 8.52
N ALA A 55 -31.30 29.58 9.82
CA ALA A 55 -30.56 28.68 10.70
C ALA A 55 -31.32 27.36 10.92
N THR A 56 -31.26 26.48 9.91
CA THR A 56 -31.90 25.18 9.95
C THR A 56 -31.01 24.19 10.69
N GLN A 57 -31.61 23.37 11.56
CA GLN A 57 -30.92 22.25 12.23
C GLN A 57 -30.23 21.33 11.22
N LEU A 58 -30.85 21.17 10.04
CA LEU A 58 -30.30 20.40 8.93
C LEU A 58 -28.95 20.97 8.43
N GLY A 59 -28.83 22.30 8.30
CA GLY A 59 -27.59 22.95 7.87
C GLY A 59 -26.44 22.74 8.87
N GLN A 60 -26.72 22.81 10.17
CA GLN A 60 -25.72 22.54 11.21
C GLN A 60 -25.26 21.07 11.19
N ILE A 61 -26.19 20.13 11.03
CA ILE A 61 -25.87 18.70 10.89
C ILE A 61 -25.00 18.47 9.65
N ALA A 62 -25.35 19.09 8.51
CA ALA A 62 -24.57 18.96 7.28
C ALA A 62 -23.13 19.48 7.44
N VAL A 63 -22.94 20.60 8.14
CA VAL A 63 -21.59 21.13 8.44
C VAL A 63 -20.79 20.17 9.33
N ILE A 64 -21.41 19.57 10.34
CA ILE A 64 -20.72 18.59 11.20
C ILE A 64 -20.31 17.35 10.39
N LEU A 65 -21.22 16.84 9.55
CA LEU A 65 -20.96 15.67 8.71
C LEU A 65 -19.82 15.90 7.72
N ILE A 66 -19.78 17.07 7.05
CA ILE A 66 -18.72 17.31 6.06
C ILE A 66 -17.34 17.45 6.71
N TRP A 67 -17.26 18.02 7.91
CA TRP A 67 -16.01 18.07 8.68
C TRP A 67 -15.57 16.69 9.16
N ALA A 68 -16.50 15.83 9.57
CA ALA A 68 -16.21 14.45 9.92
C ALA A 68 -15.66 13.67 8.71
N GLU A 69 -16.32 13.78 7.55
CA GLU A 69 -15.89 13.13 6.30
C GLU A 69 -14.50 13.61 5.86
N ALA A 70 -14.26 14.93 5.84
CA ALA A 70 -12.96 15.50 5.52
C ALA A 70 -11.87 14.99 6.47
N SER A 71 -12.18 14.86 7.76
CA SER A 71 -11.25 14.31 8.76
C SER A 71 -10.93 12.84 8.49
N ILE A 72 -11.93 12.02 8.18
CA ILE A 72 -11.74 10.60 7.82
C ILE A 72 -10.89 10.47 6.56
N ALA A 73 -11.13 11.29 5.54
CA ALA A 73 -10.36 11.28 4.30
C ALA A 73 -8.89 11.66 4.54
N ILE A 74 -8.64 12.69 5.35
CA ILE A 74 -7.28 13.09 5.73
C ILE A 74 -6.59 11.99 6.53
N LEU A 75 -7.25 11.44 7.55
CA LEU A 75 -6.68 10.36 8.38
C LEU A 75 -6.37 9.11 7.55
N SER A 76 -7.27 8.74 6.63
CA SER A 76 -7.06 7.63 5.70
C SER A 76 -5.86 7.88 4.79
N THR A 77 -5.72 9.09 4.27
CA THR A 77 -4.58 9.49 3.44
C THR A 77 -3.28 9.43 4.24
N LEU A 78 -3.26 9.97 5.48
CA LEU A 78 -2.10 9.89 6.37
C LEU A 78 -1.72 8.44 6.69
N TYR A 79 -2.71 7.58 6.92
CA TYR A 79 -2.47 6.15 7.15
C TYR A 79 -1.84 5.47 5.93
N LEU A 80 -2.29 5.77 4.71
CA LEU A 80 -1.69 5.25 3.49
C LEU A 80 -0.24 5.71 3.31
N LEU A 81 0.08 6.96 3.69
CA LEU A 81 1.41 7.55 3.53
C LEU A 81 2.42 7.05 4.57
N PHE A 82 1.99 6.99 5.84
CA PHE A 82 2.88 6.78 6.98
C PHE A 82 2.72 5.41 7.62
N GLY A 83 1.63 4.70 7.35
CA GLY A 83 1.32 3.40 7.93
C GLY A 83 1.98 2.21 7.24
N ASP A 84 2.93 2.44 6.32
CA ASP A 84 3.54 1.40 5.48
C ASP A 84 2.47 0.56 4.72
N ALA A 85 1.32 1.17 4.40
CA ALA A 85 0.23 0.49 3.73
C ALA A 85 0.71 -0.11 2.39
N GLY A 86 0.50 -1.42 2.21
CA GLY A 86 0.95 -2.14 1.02
C GLY A 86 2.44 -2.52 1.00
N VAL A 87 3.21 -2.24 2.06
CA VAL A 87 4.60 -2.70 2.18
C VAL A 87 4.65 -4.09 2.81
N ILE A 88 5.06 -5.08 2.01
CA ILE A 88 5.37 -6.43 2.52
C ILE A 88 6.82 -6.43 3.02
N LYS A 89 6.99 -6.60 4.33
CA LYS A 89 8.31 -6.72 4.97
C LYS A 89 8.86 -8.11 4.72
N ARG A 90 10.19 -8.21 4.50
CA ARG A 90 10.89 -9.50 4.44
C ARG A 90 10.90 -10.13 5.84
N THR A 91 9.98 -11.05 6.06
CA THR A 91 9.91 -11.95 7.22
C THR A 91 9.93 -13.39 6.76
N GLU A 92 10.19 -14.34 7.66
CA GLU A 92 10.16 -15.76 7.29
C GLU A 92 8.81 -16.16 6.68
N GLU A 93 7.71 -15.64 7.21
CA GLU A 93 6.36 -15.89 6.71
C GLU A 93 6.16 -15.39 5.28
N SER A 94 6.75 -14.25 4.92
CA SER A 94 6.61 -13.67 3.58
C SER A 94 7.64 -14.22 2.58
N CYS A 95 8.81 -14.67 3.04
CA CYS A 95 9.90 -15.07 2.16
C CYS A 95 9.86 -16.56 1.82
N TYR A 96 9.28 -17.39 2.68
CA TYR A 96 9.30 -18.85 2.54
C TYR A 96 7.91 -19.44 2.28
N PRO A 97 7.85 -20.58 1.58
CA PRO A 97 8.97 -21.26 0.92
C PRO A 97 9.46 -20.46 -0.31
N ILE A 98 10.77 -20.37 -0.51
CA ILE A 98 11.32 -19.76 -1.73
C ILE A 98 11.02 -20.73 -2.88
N PRO A 99 10.44 -20.26 -4.01
CA PRO A 99 10.25 -21.12 -5.18
C PRO A 99 11.57 -21.73 -5.64
N SER A 100 11.55 -23.00 -6.05
CA SER A 100 12.76 -23.77 -6.35
C SER A 100 13.59 -23.12 -7.46
N GLU A 101 12.97 -22.50 -8.46
CA GLU A 101 13.68 -21.81 -9.54
C GLU A 101 14.45 -20.58 -9.05
N VAL A 102 13.88 -19.85 -8.07
CA VAL A 102 14.54 -18.69 -7.44
C VAL A 102 15.66 -19.16 -6.53
N GLU A 103 15.40 -20.17 -5.72
CA GLU A 103 16.38 -20.73 -4.79
C GLU A 103 17.61 -21.25 -5.53
N GLN A 104 17.42 -22.01 -6.61
CA GLN A 104 18.51 -22.51 -7.46
C GLN A 104 19.38 -21.37 -8.00
N ARG A 105 18.77 -20.28 -8.49
CA ARG A 105 19.52 -19.13 -9.00
C ARG A 105 20.27 -18.36 -7.92
N ILE A 106 19.67 -18.18 -6.75
CA ILE A 106 20.35 -17.53 -5.61
C ILE A 106 21.57 -18.36 -5.21
N ARG A 107 21.43 -19.68 -5.08
CA ARG A 107 22.56 -20.58 -4.76
C ARG A 107 23.64 -20.59 -5.83
N ALA A 108 23.26 -20.45 -7.11
CA ALA A 108 24.17 -20.36 -8.24
C ALA A 108 24.76 -18.96 -8.46
N LEU A 109 24.43 -17.97 -7.61
CA LEU A 109 24.82 -16.56 -7.75
C LEU A 109 24.46 -15.96 -9.11
N GLN A 110 23.32 -16.40 -9.68
CA GLN A 110 22.80 -15.93 -10.97
C GLN A 110 21.83 -14.76 -10.79
N SER A 111 21.76 -13.87 -11.80
CA SER A 111 20.77 -12.79 -11.80
C SER A 111 19.32 -13.34 -11.86
N LEU A 112 18.44 -12.66 -11.14
CA LEU A 112 17.00 -12.90 -11.11
C LEU A 112 16.23 -12.05 -12.13
N ASP A 113 16.90 -11.13 -12.84
CA ASP A 113 16.25 -10.14 -13.72
C ASP A 113 15.49 -10.78 -14.89
N SER A 114 15.89 -11.98 -15.30
CA SER A 114 15.22 -12.71 -16.37
C SER A 114 14.01 -13.52 -15.89
N LEU A 115 13.76 -13.61 -14.57
CA LEU A 115 12.61 -14.33 -14.03
C LEU A 115 11.39 -13.40 -13.95
N LYS A 116 10.22 -13.96 -14.22
CA LYS A 116 8.93 -13.33 -13.93
C LYS A 116 8.49 -13.71 -12.51
N ASN A 117 7.54 -12.95 -11.96
CA ASN A 117 6.89 -13.33 -10.70
C ASN A 117 6.27 -14.73 -10.83
N ILE A 118 6.46 -15.56 -9.81
CA ILE A 118 6.05 -16.96 -9.85
C ILE A 118 4.65 -17.07 -9.24
N PRO A 119 3.66 -17.63 -9.94
CA PRO A 119 2.33 -17.83 -9.37
C PRO A 119 2.41 -18.81 -8.20
N GLY A 120 1.70 -18.50 -7.12
CA GLY A 120 1.60 -19.42 -6.00
C GLY A 120 0.71 -20.63 -6.30
N PRO A 121 0.72 -21.65 -5.42
CA PRO A 121 -0.06 -22.86 -5.60
C PRO A 121 -1.56 -22.57 -5.81
N GLN A 122 -2.23 -23.40 -6.60
CA GLN A 122 -3.69 -23.31 -6.75
C GLN A 122 -4.37 -23.61 -5.41
N GLY A 123 -5.36 -22.80 -5.04
CA GLY A 123 -6.07 -22.91 -3.77
C GLY A 123 -5.35 -22.30 -2.55
N ASP A 124 -4.08 -21.91 -2.66
CA ASP A 124 -3.41 -21.17 -1.58
C ASP A 124 -3.78 -19.67 -1.66
N ILE A 125 -4.33 -19.16 -0.56
CA ILE A 125 -4.75 -17.76 -0.40
C ILE A 125 -3.57 -16.91 0.10
N ARG A 126 -2.66 -17.49 0.90
CA ARG A 126 -1.53 -16.78 1.51
C ARG A 126 -0.44 -16.49 0.49
N HIS A 127 -0.25 -17.42 -0.45
CA HIS A 127 0.77 -17.34 -1.49
C HIS A 127 0.08 -17.13 -2.85
N GLY A 128 -0.13 -15.87 -3.22
CA GLY A 128 -0.71 -15.50 -4.49
C GLY A 128 0.32 -15.43 -5.62
N SER A 129 1.34 -14.60 -5.45
CA SER A 129 2.49 -14.54 -6.36
C SER A 129 3.78 -14.23 -5.62
N TYR A 130 4.86 -14.90 -5.98
CA TYR A 130 6.19 -14.62 -5.46
C TYR A 130 6.86 -13.54 -6.31
N CYS A 131 7.16 -12.41 -5.70
CA CYS A 131 7.89 -11.34 -6.35
C CYS A 131 9.38 -11.68 -6.38
N VAL A 132 9.90 -12.09 -7.54
CA VAL A 132 11.31 -12.50 -7.70
C VAL A 132 12.31 -11.35 -7.46
N ARG A 133 11.88 -10.11 -7.66
CA ARG A 133 12.71 -8.92 -7.39
C ARG A 133 12.78 -8.56 -5.91
N CYS A 134 11.66 -8.71 -5.20
CA CYS A 134 11.58 -8.36 -3.77
C CYS A 134 11.85 -9.56 -2.85
N LEU A 135 11.81 -10.78 -3.38
CA LEU A 135 11.94 -12.05 -2.66
C LEU A 135 10.88 -12.23 -1.56
N VAL A 136 9.62 -11.91 -1.89
CA VAL A 136 8.47 -12.03 -0.99
C VAL A 136 7.24 -12.55 -1.72
N TRP A 137 6.42 -13.32 -1.02
CA TRP A 137 5.07 -13.69 -1.40
C TRP A 137 4.11 -12.51 -1.23
N ARG A 138 3.24 -12.33 -2.23
CA ARG A 138 2.09 -11.43 -2.21
C ARG A 138 0.83 -12.28 -2.10
N SER A 139 -0.10 -11.89 -1.24
CA SER A 139 -1.44 -12.49 -1.19
C SER A 139 -2.14 -12.35 -2.54
N LYS A 140 -3.11 -13.21 -2.84
CA LYS A 140 -4.10 -12.90 -3.87
C LYS A 140 -4.99 -11.79 -3.28
N ASP A 141 -5.08 -10.67 -3.98
CA ASP A 141 -6.10 -9.65 -3.70
C ASP A 141 -7.50 -10.22 -3.99
#